data_AF-A0A451AVE1-F1
#
_entry.id   AF-A0A451AVE1-F1
#
_cell.length_a   1.000
_cell.length_b   1.000
_cell.length_c   1.000
_cell.angle_alpha   90.00
_cell.angle_beta   90.00
_cell.angle_gamma   90.00
#
_symmetry.space_group_name_H-M   'P 1'
#
loop_
_entity.id
_entity.type
_entity.pdbx_description
1 polymer ?
#
loop_
_entity_poly.entity_id
_entity_poly.type
_entity_poly.pdbx_seq_one_letter_code
_entity_poly.pdbx_strand_id
1 'polypeptide(L)' 'GTAVKFVEKVLGLKLHISKKIKDTFAVLPKRWIVERTFAWFGNYRRLSKDYEILISTAENMVRIAMLSIMVTKCV' A
#
# COMPACT_ATOMS: atom_id res chain seq x y z
N GLY A 1 2.25 -20.61 16.37
CA GLY A 1 1.83 -19.29 15.83
C GLY A 1 1.48 -19.46 14.37
N THR A 2 0.94 -18.48 13.66
CA THR A 2 1.50 -17.13 13.78
C THR A 2 0.52 -16.00 13.42
N ALA A 3 -0.40 -16.17 12.46
CA ALA A 3 -1.39 -15.12 12.14
C ALA A 3 -2.70 -15.67 11.53
N VAL A 4 -2.60 -16.61 10.57
CA VAL A 4 -3.77 -17.18 9.88
C VAL A 4 -4.78 -17.77 10.87
N LYS A 5 -4.32 -18.62 11.79
CA LYS A 5 -5.17 -19.26 12.82
C LYS A 5 -5.81 -18.23 13.77
N PHE A 6 -5.15 -17.11 14.02
CA PHE A 6 -5.68 -16.05 14.88
C PHE A 6 -6.78 -15.27 14.16
N VAL A 7 -6.54 -14.87 12.91
CA VAL A 7 -7.52 -14.13 12.10
C VAL A 7 -8.78 -14.96 11.86
N GLU A 8 -8.63 -16.27 11.60
CA GLU A 8 -9.77 -17.16 11.37
C GLU A 8 -10.55 -17.44 12.66
N LYS A 9 -9.88 -17.78 13.77
CA LYS A 9 -10.56 -18.19 15.02
C LYS A 9 -11.03 -17.04 15.88
N VAL A 10 -10.30 -15.92 15.92
CA VAL A 10 -10.59 -14.80 16.84
C VAL A 10 -11.38 -13.71 16.12
N LEU A 11 -11.01 -13.39 14.88
CA LEU A 11 -11.64 -12.30 14.13
C LEU A 11 -12.75 -12.80 13.18
N GLY A 12 -12.84 -14.10 12.90
CA GLY A 12 -13.83 -14.66 11.95
C GLY A 12 -13.60 -14.18 10.51
N LEU A 13 -12.39 -13.75 10.18
CA LEU A 13 -12.04 -13.17 8.88
C LEU A 13 -11.15 -14.11 8.07
N LYS A 14 -11.18 -13.96 6.74
CA LYS A 14 -10.34 -14.75 5.82
C LYS A 14 -9.06 -14.00 5.51
N LEU A 15 -7.91 -14.59 5.84
CA LEU A 15 -6.60 -14.01 5.54
C LEU A 15 -6.05 -14.53 4.21
N HIS A 16 -5.92 -13.64 3.22
CA HIS A 16 -5.29 -13.95 1.93
C HIS A 16 -3.80 -13.60 1.97
N ILE A 17 -2.94 -14.61 2.02
CA ILE A 17 -1.48 -14.43 1.95
C ILE A 17 -1.04 -14.65 0.49
N SER A 18 -0.45 -13.62 -0.10
CA SER A 18 0.16 -13.74 -1.42
C SER A 18 1.43 -14.59 -1.36
N LYS A 19 1.63 -15.46 -2.36
CA LYS A 19 2.88 -16.24 -2.50
C LYS A 19 4.03 -15.30 -2.87
N LYS A 20 5.21 -15.57 -2.34
CA LYS A 20 6.43 -14.89 -2.78
C LYS A 20 6.70 -15.22 -4.25
N ILE A 21 7.22 -14.25 -5.00
CA ILE A 21 7.56 -14.41 -6.42
C ILE A 21 8.75 -15.38 -6.59
N LYS A 22 9.73 -15.33 -5.68
CA LYS A 22 10.86 -16.27 -5.57
C LYS A 22 11.17 -16.50 -4.08
N ASP A 23 11.69 -17.68 -3.75
CA ASP A 23 12.05 -18.05 -2.37
C ASP A 23 13.32 -17.36 -1.88
N THR A 24 14.14 -16.86 -2.80
CA THR A 24 15.35 -16.07 -2.52
C THR A 24 15.17 -14.60 -2.91
N PHE A 25 16.04 -13.73 -2.40
CA PHE A 25 16.07 -12.33 -2.82
C PHE A 25 16.35 -12.25 -4.32
N ALA A 26 15.46 -11.59 -5.06
CA ALA A 26 15.58 -11.42 -6.50
C ALA A 26 15.33 -9.96 -6.86
N VAL A 27 16.23 -9.40 -7.67
CA VAL A 27 16.07 -8.05 -8.23
C VAL A 27 14.97 -8.11 -9.29
N LEU A 28 13.88 -7.37 -9.05
CA LEU A 28 12.77 -7.27 -9.98
C LEU A 28 12.90 -5.96 -10.78
N PRO A 29 13.01 -6.02 -12.12
CA PRO A 29 13.44 -4.87 -12.94
C PRO A 29 12.52 -3.65 -12.87
N LYS A 30 11.25 -3.83 -12.50
CA LYS A 30 10.25 -2.75 -12.37
C LYS A 30 9.89 -2.40 -10.93
N ARG A 31 10.38 -3.15 -9.95
CA ARG A 31 9.97 -3.00 -8.55
C ARG A 31 10.35 -1.64 -7.97
N TRP A 32 11.54 -1.15 -8.32
CA TRP A 32 11.99 0.16 -7.86
C TRP A 32 11.07 1.30 -8.32
N ILE A 33 10.42 1.17 -9.49
CA ILE A 33 9.49 2.19 -10.01
C ILE A 33 8.28 2.30 -9.09
N VAL A 34 7.71 1.14 -8.73
CA VAL A 34 6.56 1.04 -7.85
C VAL A 34 6.90 1.52 -6.44
N GLU A 35 8.02 1.04 -5.88
CA GLU A 35 8.48 1.44 -4.55
C GLU A 35 8.80 2.94 -4.47
N ARG A 36 9.33 3.54 -5.55
CA ARG A 36 9.57 4.98 -5.64
C ARG A 36 8.26 5.78 -5.57
N THR A 37 7.20 5.34 -6.24
CA THR A 37 5.90 6.01 -6.16
C THR A 37 5.37 5.98 -4.73
N PHE A 38 5.49 4.84 -4.03
CA PHE A 38 5.12 4.74 -2.62
C PHE A 38 5.98 5.62 -1.71
N ALA A 39 7.28 5.74 -2.00
CA ALA A 39 8.16 6.63 -1.24
C ALA A 39 7.71 8.10 -1.34
N TRP A 40 7.18 8.54 -2.49
CA TRP A 40 6.65 9.89 -2.64
C TRP A 40 5.36 10.13 -1.84
N PHE A 41 4.54 9.10 -1.61
CA PHE A 41 3.40 9.21 -0.70
C PHE A 41 3.81 9.51 0.73
N GLY A 42 5.03 9.16 1.14
CA GLY A 42 5.59 9.53 2.45
C GLY A 42 5.65 11.05 2.69
N ASN A 43 5.68 11.86 1.63
CA ASN A 43 5.64 13.32 1.75
C ASN A 43 4.24 13.87 2.01
N TYR A 44 3.19 13.06 1.84
CA TYR A 44 1.81 13.45 2.11
C TYR A 44 1.46 13.07 3.55
N ARG A 45 1.59 14.04 4.47
CA ARG A 45 1.30 13.85 5.90
C ARG A 45 -0.04 13.15 6.18
N ARG A 46 -1.06 13.41 5.35
CA ARG A 46 -2.40 12.83 5.48
C ARG A 46 -2.47 11.33 5.16
N LEU A 47 -1.51 10.80 4.40
CA LEU A 47 -1.40 9.37 4.10
C LEU A 47 -0.53 8.61 5.11
N SER A 48 0.05 9.29 6.12
CA SER A 48 0.88 8.64 7.14
C SER A 48 0.10 7.67 8.05
N LYS A 49 -1.21 7.89 8.17
CA LYS A 49 -2.14 7.05 8.92
C LYS A 49 -3.52 7.12 8.28
N ASP A 50 -4.33 6.08 8.49
CA ASP A 50 -5.72 6.11 8.06
C ASP A 50 -6.53 7.00 9.02
N TYR A 51 -6.81 8.21 8.55
CA TYR A 51 -7.59 9.22 9.29
C TYR A 51 -9.05 9.28 8.84
N GLU A 52 -9.37 8.68 7.69
CA GLU A 52 -10.67 8.84 7.06
C GLU A 52 -11.66 7.82 7.61
N ILE A 53 -12.87 8.28 7.91
CA ILE A 53 -13.93 7.40 8.44
C ILE A 53 -14.52 6.54 7.32
N LEU A 54 -14.61 7.10 6.11
CA LEU A 54 -15.21 6.44 4.96
C LEU A 54 -14.14 6.02 3.96
N ILE A 55 -14.28 4.79 3.45
CA ILE A 55 -13.36 4.19 2.49
C ILE A 55 -13.25 5.03 1.22
N SER A 56 -14.34 5.62 0.74
CA SER A 56 -14.33 6.47 -0.45
C SER A 56 -13.48 7.74 -0.25
N THR A 57 -13.47 8.30 0.95
CA THR A 57 -12.64 9.46 1.28
C THR A 57 -11.17 9.05 1.35
N ALA A 58 -10.84 7.92 1.99
CA ALA A 58 -9.49 7.38 2.01
C ALA A 58 -8.95 7.15 0.59
N GLU A 59 -9.78 6.55 -0.27
CA GLU A 59 -9.43 6.33 -1.68
C GLU A 59 -9.18 7.65 -2.42
N ASN A 60 -10.05 8.64 -2.22
CA ASN A 60 -9.89 9.97 -2.83
C ASN A 60 -8.60 10.66 -2.38
N MET A 61 -8.20 10.51 -1.10
CA MET A 61 -6.93 11.05 -0.62
C MET A 61 -5.72 10.47 -1.34
N VAL A 62 -5.74 9.16 -1.63
CA VAL A 62 -4.68 8.51 -2.43
C VAL A 62 -4.69 9.02 -3.87
N ARG A 63 -5.87 9.15 -4.49
CA ARG A 63 -6.00 9.70 -5.86
C ARG A 63 -5.47 11.11 -5.96
N ILE A 64 -5.81 11.99 -5.01
CA ILE A 64 -5.31 13.37 -4.95
C ILE A 64 -3.79 13.40 -4.84
N ALA A 65 -3.20 12.60 -3.94
CA ALA A 65 -1.75 12.53 -3.79
C ALA A 65 -1.06 12.08 -5.09
N MET A 66 -1.64 11.11 -5.80
CA MET A 66 -1.12 10.65 -7.08
C MET A 66 -1.21 11.74 -8.16
N LEU A 67 -2.32 12.47 -8.25
CA LEU A 67 -2.47 13.59 -9.18
C LEU A 67 -1.43 14.68 -8.93
N SER A 68 -1.22 15.07 -7.67
CA SER A 68 -0.21 16.05 -7.31
C SER A 68 1.21 15.59 -7.68
N ILE A 69 1.56 14.33 -7.44
CA ILE A 69 2.84 13.76 -7.89
C ILE A 69 2.96 13.83 -9.41
N MET A 70 1.93 13.41 -10.16
CA MET A 70 1.95 13.42 -11.62
C MET A 70 2.15 14.84 -12.16
N VAL A 71 1.44 15.83 -11.63
CA VAL A 71 1.60 17.24 -12.03
C VAL A 71 3.03 17.73 -11.78
N THR A 72 3.61 17.46 -10.61
CA THR A 72 4.99 17.88 -10.29
C THR A 72 6.07 17.19 -11.11
N LYS A 73 5.79 16.02 -11.72
CA LYS A 73 6.79 15.27 -12.49
C LYS A 73 6.61 15.37 -14.00
N CYS A 74 5.43 15.76 -14.47
CA CYS A 74 5.14 15.99 -15.89
C CYS A 74 5.39 17.43 -16.34
N VAL A 75 5.31 18.40 -15.42
CA VAL A 75 5.72 19.80 -15.65
C VAL A 75 7.21 19.92 -15.33
#